data_AF-A0A160P0V8-F1
#
_entry.id   AF-A0A160P0V8-F1
#
_cell.length_a   1.000
_cell.length_b   1.000
_cell.length_c   1.000
_cell.angle_alpha   90.00
_cell.angle_beta   90.00
_cell.angle_gamma   90.00
#
_symmetry.space_group_name_H-M   'P 1'
#
loop_
_entity.id
_entity.type
_entity.pdbx_description
1 polymer ?
#
loop_
_entity_poly.entity_id
_entity_poly.type
_entity_poly.pdbx_seq_one_letter_code
_entity_poly.pdbx_strand_id
1 'polypeptide(L)' 'MFKGRVEQGLHEALSATGLAFGVSVLPDDCGAWVRILGSDSPAVTRALHTAWDAARRLLIGAPAPDLRKS' A
#
# COMPACT_ATOMS: atom_id res chain seq x y z
N MET A 1 -17.32 -14.53 -2.06
CA MET A 1 -17.19 -13.21 -1.39
C MET A 1 -15.70 -12.98 -1.13
N PHE A 2 -15.05 -12.14 -1.92
CA PHE A 2 -13.59 -11.91 -1.88
C PHE A 2 -13.23 -10.92 -0.75
N LYS A 3 -13.31 -11.39 0.49
CA LYS A 3 -12.92 -10.62 1.68
C LYS A 3 -11.42 -10.29 1.61
N GLY A 4 -10.99 -9.08 1.98
CA GLY A 4 -9.57 -8.73 2.10
C GLY A 4 -8.83 -8.37 0.82
N ARG A 5 -9.53 -8.05 -0.28
CA ARG A 5 -8.87 -7.72 -1.57
C ARG A 5 -7.86 -6.57 -1.47
N VAL A 6 -8.13 -5.58 -0.62
CA VAL A 6 -7.23 -4.45 -0.38
C VAL A 6 -6.00 -4.88 0.42
N GLU A 7 -6.18 -5.72 1.43
CA GLU A 7 -5.07 -6.24 2.25
C GLU A 7 -4.10 -7.06 1.40
N GLN A 8 -4.63 -7.98 0.60
CA GLN A 8 -3.80 -8.82 -0.27
C GLN A 8 -3.06 -8.00 -1.33
N GLY A 9 -3.73 -7.01 -1.94
CA GLY A 9 -3.09 -6.11 -2.90
C GLY A 9 -1.96 -5.28 -2.27
N LEU A 10 -2.13 -4.83 -1.02
CA LEU A 10 -1.08 -4.12 -0.29
C LEU A 10 0.07 -5.06 0.10
N HIS A 11 -0.24 -6.29 0.53
CA HIS A 11 0.76 -7.28 0.88
C HIS A 11 1.64 -7.64 -0.32
N GLU A 12 1.02 -7.91 -1.47
CA GLU A 12 1.73 -8.21 -2.72
C GLU A 12 2.61 -7.04 -3.15
N ALA A 13 2.07 -5.82 -3.17
CA ALA A 13 2.80 -4.62 -3.59
C ALA A 13 4.03 -4.33 -2.69
N LEU A 14 3.94 -4.60 -1.39
CA LEU A 14 5.03 -4.33 -0.45
C LEU A 14 6.05 -5.45 -0.32
N SER A 15 5.70 -6.69 -0.69
CA SER A 15 6.60 -7.85 -0.64
C SER A 15 7.90 -7.64 -1.42
N ALA A 16 7.84 -6.89 -2.54
CA ALA A 16 8.99 -6.59 -3.39
C ALA A 16 9.91 -5.49 -2.83
N THR A 17 9.52 -4.77 -1.77
CA THR A 17 10.28 -3.63 -1.24
C THR A 17 11.44 -4.03 -0.34
N GLY A 18 11.41 -5.25 0.23
CA GLY A 18 12.39 -5.71 1.21
C GLY A 18 12.32 -5.02 2.59
N LEU A 19 11.37 -4.11 2.81
CA LEU A 19 11.16 -3.45 4.10
C LEU A 19 10.31 -4.33 5.02
N ALA A 20 10.42 -4.09 6.33
CA ALA A 20 9.51 -4.69 7.29
C ALA A 20 8.15 -3.98 7.20
N PHE A 21 7.06 -4.75 7.07
CA PHE A 21 5.71 -4.19 7.02
C PHE A 21 4.68 -5.14 7.63
N GLY A 22 3.49 -4.59 7.93
CA GLY A 22 2.32 -5.37 8.31
C GLY A 22 1.06 -4.75 7.74
N VAL A 23 0.16 -5.58 7.22
CA VAL A 23 -1.14 -5.17 6.68
C VAL A 23 -2.24 -5.88 7.47
N SER A 24 -3.33 -5.18 7.76
CA SER A 24 -4.52 -5.77 8.37
C SER A 24 -5.77 -5.19 7.74
N VAL A 25 -6.78 -6.04 7.52
CA VAL A 25 -8.12 -5.62 7.13
C VAL A 25 -8.76 -4.83 8.28
N LEU A 26 -9.54 -3.80 7.93
CA LEU A 26 -10.37 -3.06 8.87
C LEU A 26 -11.65 -3.84 9.22
N PRO A 27 -12.30 -3.55 10.36
CA PRO A 27 -13.62 -4.10 10.65
C PRO A 27 -14.58 -3.95 9.47
N ASP A 28 -15.48 -4.91 9.33
CA ASP A 28 -16.51 -4.95 8.27
C ASP A 28 -15.97 -4.92 6.83
N ASP A 29 -14.69 -5.27 6.62
CA ASP A 29 -14.05 -5.30 5.30
C ASP A 29 -14.08 -3.93 4.59
N CYS A 30 -14.18 -2.83 5.36
CA CYS A 30 -14.27 -1.48 4.81
C CYS A 30 -12.93 -0.91 4.29
N GLY A 31 -11.83 -1.66 4.44
CA GLY A 31 -10.51 -1.26 3.99
C GLY A 31 -9.40 -2.06 4.65
N ALA A 32 -8.18 -1.50 4.62
CA ALA A 32 -7.02 -2.08 5.29
C ALA A 32 -6.11 -0.98 5.84
N TRP A 33 -5.35 -1.29 6.88
CA TRP A 33 -4.26 -0.47 7.39
C TRP A 33 -2.92 -1.15 7.13
N VAL A 34 -1.92 -0.33 6.84
CA VAL A 34 -0.54 -0.76 6.63
C VAL A 34 0.42 0.03 7.50
N ARG A 35 1.42 -0.67 8.06
CA ARG A 35 2.58 -0.08 8.72
C ARG A 35 3.84 -0.53 7.99
N ILE A 36 4.75 0.40 7.72
CA ILE A 36 6.01 0.17 7.01
C ILE A 36 7.14 0.72 7.88
N LEU A 37 8.19 -0.07 8.07
CA LEU A 37 9.37 0.28 8.84
C LEU A 37 10.63 0.13 7.98
N GLY A 38 11.46 1.16 7.98
CA GLY A 38 12.74 1.20 7.26
C GLY A 38 13.75 2.09 7.98
N SER A 39 15.03 1.94 7.62
CA SER A 39 16.15 2.67 8.22
C SER A 39 16.32 4.10 7.70
N ASP A 40 15.66 4.44 6.60
CA ASP A 40 15.76 5.75 5.96
C ASP A 40 14.41 6.22 5.41
N SER A 41 14.17 7.53 5.52
CA SER A 41 12.93 8.15 5.05
C SER A 41 12.69 7.95 3.55
N PRO A 42 13.69 8.09 2.65
CA PRO A 42 13.47 7.87 1.22
C PRO A 42 12.92 6.47 0.87
N ALA A 43 13.42 5.40 1.49
CA ALA A 43 12.94 4.05 1.28
C ALA A 43 11.50 3.88 1.77
N VAL A 44 11.19 4.39 2.97
CA VAL A 44 9.82 4.35 3.52
C VAL A 44 8.85 5.15 2.65
N THR A 45 9.25 6.32 2.17
CA THR A 45 8.44 7.13 1.24
C THR A 45 8.16 6.37 -0.05
N ARG A 46 9.16 5.75 -0.68
CA ARG A 46 8.93 4.95 -1.89
C ARG A 46 7.95 3.79 -1.65
N ALA A 47 8.10 3.08 -0.53
CA ALA A 47 7.19 1.98 -0.17
C ALA A 47 5.76 2.46 0.11
N LEU A 48 5.59 3.61 0.78
CA LEU A 48 4.28 4.26 0.94
C LEU A 48 3.64 4.61 -0.40
N HIS A 49 4.43 5.14 -1.34
CA HIS A 49 3.95 5.43 -2.71
C HIS A 49 3.54 4.16 -3.46
N THR A 50 4.32 3.07 -3.36
CA THR A 50 3.97 1.77 -3.92
C THR A 50 2.65 1.24 -3.36
N ALA A 51 2.46 1.30 -2.05
CA ALA A 51 1.21 0.91 -1.40
C ALA A 51 0.03 1.77 -1.86
N TRP A 52 0.24 3.08 -2.01
CA TRP A 52 -0.80 4.00 -2.47
C TRP A 52 -1.21 3.76 -3.93
N ASP A 53 -0.23 3.54 -4.81
CA ASP A 53 -0.48 3.24 -6.23
C ASP A 53 -1.27 1.93 -6.37
N ALA A 54 -0.87 0.88 -5.64
CA ALA A 54 -1.58 -0.39 -5.62
C ALA A 54 -3.04 -0.23 -5.14
N ALA A 55 -3.25 0.48 -4.03
CA ALA A 55 -4.59 0.73 -3.49
C ALA A 55 -5.47 1.51 -4.49
N ARG A 56 -4.93 2.55 -5.14
CA ARG A 56 -5.70 3.36 -6.10
C ARG A 56 -6.03 2.57 -7.37
N ARG A 57 -5.10 1.78 -7.90
CA ARG A 57 -5.38 0.91 -9.05
C ARG A 57 -6.47 -0.10 -8.72
N LEU A 58 -6.44 -0.67 -7.53
CA LEU A 58 -7.43 -1.64 -7.08
C LEU A 58 -8.83 -1.02 -6.88
N LEU A 59 -8.89 0.13 -6.21
CA LEU A 59 -10.15 0.73 -5.77
C LEU A 59 -10.83 1.58 -6.84
N ILE A 60 -10.05 2.32 -7.63
CA ILE A 60 -10.57 3.33 -8.56
C ILE A 60 -9.97 3.22 -9.97
N GLY A 61 -9.15 2.19 -10.25
CA GLY A 61 -8.59 1.95 -11.58
C GLY A 61 -7.58 2.99 -12.06
N ALA A 62 -7.09 3.87 -11.17
CA ALA A 62 -6.18 4.96 -11.53
C ALA A 62 -4.86 4.88 -10.73
N PRO A 63 -3.72 5.29 -11.30
CA PRO A 63 -2.45 5.31 -10.58
C PRO A 63 -2.43 6.39 -9.48
N ALA A 64 -1.48 6.30 -8.56
CA ALA A 64 -1.13 7.40 -7.67
C ALA A 64 -0.61 8.60 -8.47
N PRO A 65 -1.01 9.84 -8.13
CA PRO A 65 -0.50 11.03 -8.79
C PRO A 65 1.00 11.17 -8.51
N ASP A 66 1.73 11.72 -9.48
CA ASP A 66 3.11 12.13 -9.24
C ASP A 66 3.09 13.30 -8.24
N LEU A 67 3.61 13.08 -7.03
CA LEU A 67 3.67 14.11 -5.99
C LEU A 67 4.82 15.10 -6.20
N ARG A 68 5.67 14.90 -7.22
CA ARG A 68 6.68 15.89 -7.54
C ARG A 68 6.00 17.14 -8.10
N LYS A 69 6.11 18.25 -7.36
CA LYS A 69 5.80 19.58 -7.90
C LYS A 69 6.67 19.79 -9.14
N SER A 70 6.03 19.85 -10.30
CA SER A 70 6.58 20.40 -11.54
C SER A 70 6.79 21.91 -11.41
#